data_AF-A0A2S2KP18-F1
#
_entry.id   AF-A0A2S2KP18-F1
#
_cell.length_a   1.000
_cell.length_b   1.000
_cell.length_c   1.000
_cell.angle_alpha   90.00
_cell.angle_beta   90.00
_cell.angle_gamma   90.00
#
_symmetry.space_group_name_H-M   'P 1'
#
loop_
_entity.id
_entity.type
_entity.pdbx_description
1 polymer ?
#
loop_
_entity_poly.entity_id
_entity_poly.type
_entity_poly.pdbx_seq_one_letter_code
_entity_poly.pdbx_strand_id
1 'polypeptide(L)'
;MKTIFFIIAVIVILFGFNNVYGLPEYEYNIGNLEWIDRCHLTGSSSYVIMVTDDDMNTNPGKIDRFDIEVWSDSENRVINVPVIETNNDAGIFEGTVFFRTTDDVLGHRVQAFTGDTVFAKYIDHTVLNDSGKTEIIATFTMSELSVLEWRGGIHPWKLVYDPCTMEHLEKNKDRLDQFNIVYPAPLKQIKSGLHSFEVKCKDSLELIFRYHDSSPACVKPESATKLIARTGWMENLTAFVYPTSTHVFHIVPCEYSIIYHI
;
A
#
# COMPACT_ATOMS: atom_id res chain seq x y z
N MET A 1 -37.74 78.91 9.39
CA MET A 1 -36.68 78.36 10.29
C MET A 1 -37.30 77.20 11.05
N LYS A 2 -36.94 75.95 10.70
CA LYS A 2 -36.10 75.04 11.52
C LYS A 2 -36.81 74.70 12.85
N THR A 3 -37.14 73.46 13.26
CA THR A 3 -36.38 72.19 13.23
C THR A 3 -37.32 71.07 13.80
N ILE A 4 -37.59 69.97 13.08
CA ILE A 4 -37.18 68.55 13.33
C ILE A 4 -37.76 67.90 14.62
N PHE A 5 -38.78 67.04 14.56
CA PHE A 5 -38.81 65.56 14.33
C PHE A 5 -38.26 64.67 15.47
N PHE A 6 -39.11 63.81 16.03
CA PHE A 6 -38.76 62.47 16.52
C PHE A 6 -40.00 61.55 16.39
N ILE A 7 -40.05 60.73 15.34
CA ILE A 7 -40.98 59.59 15.23
C ILE A 7 -40.13 58.34 15.34
N ILE A 8 -40.40 57.54 16.38
CA ILE A 8 -39.78 56.24 16.60
C ILE A 8 -40.46 55.24 15.64
N ALA A 9 -39.75 54.79 14.62
CA ALA A 9 -40.19 53.70 13.76
C ALA A 9 -39.72 52.37 14.35
N VAL A 10 -40.67 51.54 14.78
CA VAL A 10 -40.42 50.15 15.19
C VAL A 10 -40.22 49.31 13.93
N ILE A 11 -38.98 48.92 13.67
CA ILE A 11 -38.62 48.00 12.58
C ILE A 11 -38.91 46.57 13.07
N VAL A 12 -39.99 45.98 12.56
CA VAL A 12 -40.24 44.53 12.68
C VAL A 12 -39.42 43.84 11.61
N ILE A 13 -38.27 43.29 12.01
CA ILE A 13 -37.45 42.44 11.13
C ILE A 13 -38.15 41.09 11.02
N LEU A 14 -38.82 40.84 9.89
CA LEU A 14 -39.22 39.50 9.48
C LEU A 14 -37.94 38.74 9.10
N PHE A 15 -37.37 37.99 10.04
CA PHE A 15 -36.37 36.97 9.72
C PHE A 15 -37.09 35.84 8.99
N GLY A 16 -37.03 35.85 7.67
CA GLY A 16 -37.33 34.68 6.86
C GLY A 16 -36.28 33.61 7.14
N PHE A 17 -36.68 32.56 7.86
CA PHE A 17 -35.90 31.33 7.91
C PHE A 17 -35.99 30.65 6.54
N ASN A 18 -35.06 30.98 5.65
CA ASN A 18 -34.79 30.13 4.50
C ASN A 18 -34.05 28.90 5.03
N ASN A 19 -34.82 27.88 5.43
CA ASN A 19 -34.31 26.52 5.53
C ASN A 19 -33.99 26.07 4.11
N VAL A 20 -32.75 26.34 3.66
CA VAL A 20 -32.17 25.64 2.53
C VAL A 20 -31.88 24.24 3.05
N TYR A 21 -32.78 23.29 2.75
CA TYR A 21 -32.45 21.89 2.82
C TYR A 21 -31.35 21.67 1.77
N GLY A 22 -30.09 21.69 2.21
CA GLY A 22 -29.00 21.18 1.40
C GLY A 22 -29.33 19.72 1.08
N LEU A 23 -29.59 19.43 -0.19
CA LEU A 23 -29.52 18.06 -0.68
C LEU A 23 -28.12 17.53 -0.36
N PRO A 24 -27.95 16.24 -0.01
CA PRO A 24 -26.62 15.68 0.12
C PRO A 24 -25.92 15.90 -1.22
N GLU A 25 -24.86 16.69 -1.21
CA GLU A 25 -23.97 16.83 -2.35
C GLU A 25 -23.40 15.43 -2.56
N TYR A 26 -23.67 14.83 -3.73
CA TYR A 26 -22.96 13.61 -4.11
C TYR A 26 -21.50 14.06 -4.24
N GLU A 27 -20.68 13.73 -3.24
CA GLU A 27 -19.29 14.18 -3.22
C GLU A 27 -18.56 13.39 -4.31
N TYR A 28 -18.35 14.04 -5.45
CA TYR A 28 -17.52 13.50 -6.51
C TYR A 28 -16.07 13.49 -6.03
N ASN A 29 -15.40 12.36 -6.19
CA ASN A 29 -14.00 12.21 -5.82
C ASN A 29 -13.20 11.73 -7.03
N ILE A 30 -11.88 11.88 -6.95
CA ILE A 30 -11.00 11.21 -7.90
C ILE A 30 -10.68 9.85 -7.28
N GLY A 31 -10.90 8.77 -8.03
CA GLY A 31 -10.55 7.43 -7.56
C GLY A 31 -9.03 7.21 -7.40
N ASN A 32 -8.67 6.10 -6.77
CA ASN A 32 -7.29 5.61 -6.65
C ASN A 32 -7.17 4.20 -7.24
N LEU A 33 -6.00 3.86 -7.77
CA LEU A 33 -5.68 2.54 -8.33
C LEU A 33 -4.34 2.07 -7.77
N GLU A 34 -4.29 0.89 -7.16
CA GLU A 34 -3.07 0.34 -6.59
C GLU A 34 -2.95 -1.19 -6.69
N TRP A 35 -1.72 -1.67 -6.82
CA TRP A 35 -1.39 -3.08 -6.68
C TRP A 35 -1.20 -3.40 -5.20
N ILE A 36 -1.94 -4.39 -4.69
CA ILE A 36 -1.92 -4.74 -3.26
C ILE A 36 -0.64 -5.50 -2.90
N ASP A 37 -0.19 -6.36 -3.80
CA ASP A 37 1.03 -7.13 -3.62
C ASP A 37 2.24 -6.19 -3.63
N ARG A 38 3.11 -6.29 -2.62
CA ARG A 38 4.38 -5.56 -2.64
C ARG A 38 5.38 -6.20 -3.61
N CYS A 39 5.30 -7.52 -3.75
CA CYS A 39 6.31 -8.34 -4.39
C CYS A 39 5.80 -8.95 -5.68
N HIS A 40 6.35 -8.49 -6.78
CA HIS A 40 5.92 -8.84 -8.13
C HIS A 40 7.00 -9.70 -8.81
N LEU A 41 6.99 -11.01 -8.54
CA LEU A 41 7.95 -11.99 -9.06
C LEU A 41 7.50 -12.70 -10.35
N THR A 42 8.44 -12.89 -11.28
CA THR A 42 8.23 -13.78 -12.43
C THR A 42 8.10 -15.23 -11.95
N GLY A 43 6.87 -15.76 -12.01
CA GLY A 43 6.55 -17.12 -11.54
C GLY A 43 5.29 -17.19 -10.67
N SER A 44 4.86 -16.07 -10.10
CA SER A 44 3.52 -15.98 -9.51
C SER A 44 2.47 -16.01 -10.63
N SER A 45 1.36 -16.71 -10.40
CA SER A 45 0.29 -16.85 -11.39
C SER A 45 -0.66 -15.67 -11.47
N SER A 46 -0.72 -14.84 -10.42
CA SER A 46 -1.66 -13.73 -10.32
C SER A 46 -1.25 -12.69 -9.27
N TYR A 47 -1.75 -11.47 -9.43
CA TYR A 47 -1.66 -10.35 -8.48
C TYR A 47 -3.03 -9.69 -8.30
N VAL A 48 -3.23 -9.04 -7.15
CA VAL A 48 -4.46 -8.30 -6.85
C VAL A 48 -4.28 -6.81 -7.13
N ILE A 49 -5.26 -6.23 -7.82
CA ILE A 49 -5.38 -4.81 -8.08
C ILE A 49 -6.62 -4.28 -7.38
N MET A 50 -6.53 -3.10 -6.79
CA MET A 50 -7.61 -2.45 -6.07
C MET A 50 -7.89 -1.06 -6.64
N VAL A 51 -9.17 -0.75 -6.80
CA VAL A 51 -9.69 0.59 -7.06
C VAL A 51 -10.43 1.07 -5.82
N THR A 52 -10.14 2.28 -5.36
CA THR A 52 -10.91 2.95 -4.30
C THR A 52 -11.56 4.18 -4.91
N ASP A 53 -12.87 4.18 -5.01
CA ASP A 53 -13.65 5.25 -5.61
C ASP A 53 -15.09 5.25 -5.10
N ASP A 54 -15.42 6.20 -4.21
CA ASP A 54 -16.69 6.22 -3.47
C ASP A 54 -17.87 6.53 -4.39
N ASP A 55 -17.68 7.39 -5.39
CA ASP A 55 -18.73 7.81 -6.31
C ASP A 55 -18.98 6.81 -7.47
N MET A 56 -18.13 5.78 -7.61
CA MET A 56 -18.36 4.61 -8.47
C MET A 56 -19.21 3.50 -7.86
N ASN A 57 -19.55 3.63 -6.59
CA ASN A 57 -20.58 2.81 -5.94
C ASN A 57 -21.96 3.41 -6.25
N THR A 58 -22.46 3.05 -7.44
CA THR A 58 -23.71 3.57 -8.03
C THR A 58 -24.96 2.92 -7.43
N ASN A 59 -24.82 1.77 -6.76
CA ASN A 59 -25.91 1.06 -6.13
C ASN A 59 -25.56 0.57 -4.72
N PRO A 60 -25.85 1.38 -3.68
CA PRO A 60 -25.58 1.03 -2.28
C PRO A 60 -26.21 -0.30 -1.78
N GLY A 61 -27.20 -0.83 -2.51
CA GLY A 61 -27.86 -2.10 -2.16
C GLY A 61 -27.30 -3.33 -2.88
N LYS A 62 -26.28 -3.17 -3.74
CA LYS A 62 -25.72 -4.24 -4.57
C LYS A 62 -24.20 -4.14 -4.63
N ILE A 63 -23.59 -5.24 -5.02
CA ILE A 63 -22.19 -5.29 -5.42
C ILE A 63 -22.07 -4.74 -6.83
N ASP A 64 -21.39 -3.62 -6.98
CA ASP A 64 -21.07 -3.05 -8.28
C ASP A 64 -19.81 -3.68 -8.90
N ARG A 65 -19.69 -3.56 -10.23
CA ARG A 65 -18.56 -4.11 -10.99
C ARG A 65 -18.31 -3.31 -12.26
N PHE A 66 -17.05 -3.19 -12.63
CA PHE A 66 -16.61 -2.59 -13.89
C PHE A 66 -15.28 -3.21 -14.33
N ASP A 67 -14.81 -2.85 -15.53
CA ASP A 67 -13.55 -3.34 -16.07
C ASP A 67 -12.47 -2.24 -16.01
N ILE A 68 -11.25 -2.64 -15.70
CA ILE A 68 -10.03 -1.84 -15.89
C ILE A 68 -9.18 -2.45 -17.00
N GLU A 69 -8.24 -1.67 -17.54
CA GLU A 69 -7.32 -2.12 -18.59
C GLU A 69 -5.95 -2.49 -17.99
N VAL A 70 -5.39 -3.65 -18.37
CA VAL A 70 -4.07 -4.09 -17.91
C VAL A 70 -3.22 -4.61 -19.08
N TRP A 71 -1.95 -4.22 -19.14
CA TRP A 71 -0.99 -4.66 -20.16
C TRP A 71 0.45 -4.63 -19.64
N SER A 72 1.40 -5.17 -20.40
CA SER A 72 2.84 -5.01 -20.15
C SER A 72 3.51 -4.30 -21.33
N ASP A 73 4.68 -3.71 -21.12
CA ASP A 73 5.50 -3.12 -22.20
C ASP A 73 5.99 -4.13 -23.25
N SER A 74 6.04 -5.41 -22.90
CA SER A 74 6.36 -6.51 -23.83
C SER A 74 5.14 -7.12 -24.51
N GLU A 75 3.91 -6.82 -24.08
CA GLU A 75 2.66 -7.31 -24.69
C GLU A 75 1.90 -6.20 -25.43
N ASN A 76 1.68 -6.38 -26.74
CA ASN A 76 0.92 -5.42 -27.57
C ASN A 76 -0.61 -5.48 -27.38
N ARG A 77 -1.09 -6.15 -26.33
CA ARG A 77 -2.52 -6.43 -26.10
C ARG A 77 -2.93 -5.95 -24.72
N VAL A 78 -4.06 -5.26 -24.68
CA VAL A 78 -4.71 -4.83 -23.44
C VAL A 78 -5.73 -5.88 -22.99
N ILE A 79 -5.72 -6.20 -21.70
CA ILE A 79 -6.66 -7.11 -21.05
C ILE A 79 -7.63 -6.31 -20.21
N ASN A 80 -8.93 -6.51 -20.45
CA ASN A 80 -9.97 -6.02 -19.56
C ASN A 80 -10.06 -6.95 -18.35
N VAL A 81 -9.83 -6.40 -17.17
CA VAL A 81 -9.90 -7.10 -15.89
C VAL A 81 -11.11 -6.59 -15.13
N PRO A 82 -12.08 -7.46 -14.78
CA PRO A 82 -13.19 -7.06 -13.94
C PRO A 82 -12.71 -6.80 -12.51
N VAL A 83 -13.06 -5.63 -11.98
CA VAL A 83 -12.98 -5.32 -10.55
C VAL A 83 -14.39 -5.35 -9.96
N ILE A 84 -14.50 -5.91 -8.75
CA ILE A 84 -15.77 -6.19 -8.09
C ILE A 84 -15.74 -5.53 -6.73
N GLU A 85 -16.82 -4.85 -6.36
CA GLU A 85 -16.94 -4.22 -5.07
C GLU A 85 -16.82 -5.26 -3.94
N THR A 86 -16.06 -4.93 -2.90
CA THR A 86 -15.75 -5.85 -1.80
C THR A 86 -16.96 -6.10 -0.89
N ASN A 87 -17.86 -5.12 -0.81
CA ASN A 87 -19.13 -5.20 -0.11
C ASN A 87 -20.11 -4.18 -0.70
N ASN A 88 -21.39 -4.27 -0.35
CA ASN A 88 -22.34 -3.24 -0.73
C ASN A 88 -21.93 -1.90 -0.11
N ASP A 89 -22.02 -0.82 -0.91
CA ASP A 89 -21.80 0.56 -0.45
C ASP A 89 -20.37 0.82 0.09
N ALA A 90 -19.38 0.10 -0.44
CA ALA A 90 -18.01 0.13 0.08
C ALA A 90 -17.11 1.14 -0.65
N GLY A 91 -17.34 1.38 -1.95
CA GLY A 91 -16.43 2.20 -2.77
C GLY A 91 -15.06 1.57 -3.00
N ILE A 92 -14.88 0.28 -2.65
CA ILE A 92 -13.62 -0.45 -2.79
C ILE A 92 -13.85 -1.66 -3.68
N PHE A 93 -13.11 -1.74 -4.78
CA PHE A 93 -13.24 -2.75 -5.83
C PHE A 93 -11.94 -3.52 -6.02
N GLU A 94 -12.02 -4.85 -6.02
CA GLU A 94 -10.86 -5.73 -6.19
C GLU A 94 -10.95 -6.55 -7.48
N GLY A 95 -9.81 -6.70 -8.16
CA GLY A 95 -9.64 -7.57 -9.32
C GLY A 95 -8.44 -8.48 -9.17
N THR A 96 -8.49 -9.67 -9.76
CA THR A 96 -7.33 -10.57 -9.86
C THR A 96 -6.80 -10.59 -11.28
N VAL A 97 -5.56 -10.17 -11.46
CA VAL A 97 -4.86 -10.19 -12.74
C VAL A 97 -4.04 -11.46 -12.83
N PHE A 98 -4.25 -12.26 -13.88
CA PHE A 98 -3.50 -13.50 -14.10
C PHE A 98 -2.34 -13.29 -15.08
N PHE A 99 -1.20 -13.90 -14.81
CA PHE A 99 0.03 -13.73 -15.59
C PHE A 99 0.45 -15.02 -16.29
N ARG A 100 1.21 -14.86 -17.37
CA ARG A 100 1.90 -15.95 -18.08
C ARG A 100 3.26 -15.49 -18.60
N THR A 101 4.15 -16.45 -18.82
CA THR A 101 5.46 -16.24 -19.46
C THR A 101 5.55 -16.88 -20.84
N THR A 102 4.47 -17.49 -21.33
CA THR A 102 4.42 -18.17 -22.63
C THR A 102 3.50 -17.45 -23.61
N ASP A 103 3.79 -17.57 -24.90
CA ASP A 103 2.93 -17.10 -25.98
C ASP A 103 1.72 -18.02 -26.14
N ASP A 104 0.71 -17.89 -25.29
CA ASP A 104 -0.61 -18.48 -25.53
C ASP A 104 -1.63 -17.37 -25.79
N VAL A 105 -2.24 -17.43 -26.97
CA VAL A 105 -3.03 -16.35 -27.55
C VAL A 105 -4.50 -16.40 -27.10
N LEU A 106 -4.91 -17.44 -26.35
CA LEU A 106 -6.33 -17.73 -26.08
C LEU A 106 -6.84 -17.36 -24.67
N GLY A 107 -6.12 -16.54 -23.89
CA GLY A 107 -6.47 -16.28 -22.49
C GLY A 107 -6.64 -14.82 -22.06
N HIS A 108 -7.37 -14.61 -20.95
CA HIS A 108 -7.45 -13.36 -20.17
C HIS A 108 -6.24 -13.18 -19.23
N ARG A 109 -5.04 -13.56 -19.69
CA ARG A 109 -3.79 -13.43 -18.93
C ARG A 109 -2.91 -12.37 -19.56
N VAL A 110 -2.19 -11.62 -18.74
CA VAL A 110 -1.16 -10.68 -19.17
C VAL A 110 0.15 -11.45 -19.31
N GLN A 111 0.82 -11.29 -20.44
CA GLN A 111 2.16 -11.80 -20.65
C GLN A 111 3.17 -10.81 -20.06
N ALA A 112 4.00 -11.27 -19.15
CA ALA A 112 5.05 -10.45 -18.57
C ALA A 112 6.27 -11.32 -18.25
N PHE A 113 7.44 -10.79 -18.55
CA PHE A 113 8.75 -11.36 -18.31
C PHE A 113 9.50 -10.57 -17.24
N THR A 114 10.60 -11.11 -16.76
CA THR A 114 11.48 -10.39 -15.82
C THR A 114 11.95 -9.09 -16.45
N GLY A 115 11.80 -7.99 -15.73
CA GLY A 115 12.18 -6.65 -16.17
C GLY A 115 11.07 -5.89 -16.90
N ASP A 116 9.98 -6.54 -17.29
CA ASP A 116 8.83 -5.88 -17.89
C ASP A 116 8.14 -4.95 -16.89
N THR A 117 7.64 -3.83 -17.41
CA THR A 117 6.73 -2.96 -16.68
C THR A 117 5.30 -3.36 -16.99
N VAL A 118 4.53 -3.66 -15.93
CA VAL A 118 3.09 -3.92 -16.04
C VAL A 118 2.35 -2.64 -15.68
N PHE A 119 1.31 -2.34 -16.47
CA PHE A 119 0.46 -1.17 -16.35
C PHE A 119 -0.96 -1.61 -16.09
N ALA A 120 -1.63 -0.98 -15.14
CA ALA A 120 -3.07 -1.00 -14.98
C ALA A 120 -3.60 0.42 -15.15
N LYS A 121 -4.74 0.57 -15.83
CA LYS A 121 -5.41 1.84 -16.07
C LYS A 121 -6.87 1.77 -15.67
N TYR A 122 -7.25 2.71 -14.83
CA TYR A 122 -8.62 2.97 -14.44
C TYR A 122 -9.05 4.33 -15.02
N ILE A 123 -10.24 4.39 -15.61
CA ILE A 123 -10.84 5.63 -16.11
C ILE A 123 -12.02 5.95 -15.20
N ASP A 124 -11.81 6.93 -14.35
CA ASP A 124 -12.83 7.54 -13.51
C ASP A 124 -13.72 8.41 -14.41
N HIS A 125 -15.02 8.12 -14.44
CA HIS A 125 -16.02 8.80 -15.26
C HIS A 125 -16.98 9.65 -14.42
N THR A 126 -16.75 9.74 -13.12
CA THR A 126 -17.64 10.37 -12.14
C THR A 126 -17.17 11.79 -11.80
N VAL A 127 -15.89 12.10 -12.01
CA VAL A 127 -15.34 13.45 -11.81
C VAL A 127 -16.03 14.57 -12.64
N LEU A 128 -16.33 15.68 -11.96
CA LEU A 128 -16.78 16.92 -12.58
C LEU A 128 -15.61 17.80 -13.04
N ASN A 129 -14.85 17.34 -14.03
CA ASN A 129 -13.82 18.14 -14.70
C ASN A 129 -14.24 18.49 -16.15
N ASP A 130 -13.49 19.38 -16.81
CA ASP A 130 -13.78 19.81 -18.19
C ASP A 130 -13.86 18.65 -19.20
N SER A 131 -13.21 17.53 -18.90
CA SER A 131 -13.22 16.30 -19.70
C SER A 131 -14.30 15.29 -19.32
N GLY A 132 -14.96 15.44 -18.16
CA GLY A 132 -15.88 14.45 -17.58
C GLY A 132 -15.26 13.09 -17.26
N LYS A 133 -13.92 13.03 -17.11
CA LYS A 133 -13.19 11.81 -16.75
C LYS A 133 -11.75 12.09 -16.28
N THR A 134 -11.17 11.17 -15.51
CA THR A 134 -9.75 11.17 -15.12
C THR A 134 -9.13 9.80 -15.43
N GLU A 135 -7.93 9.79 -16.01
CA GLU A 135 -7.17 8.56 -16.23
C GLU A 135 -6.15 8.36 -15.11
N ILE A 136 -6.20 7.20 -14.46
CA ILE A 136 -5.35 6.83 -13.32
C ILE A 136 -4.56 5.58 -13.72
N ILE A 137 -3.24 5.61 -13.54
CA ILE A 137 -2.32 4.54 -13.95
C ILE A 137 -1.52 4.06 -12.74
N ALA A 138 -1.51 2.74 -12.53
CA ALA A 138 -0.65 2.08 -11.56
C ALA A 138 0.33 1.15 -12.29
N THR A 139 1.59 1.13 -11.83
CA THR A 139 2.63 0.29 -12.45
C THR A 139 3.44 -0.49 -11.43
N PHE A 140 4.00 -1.60 -11.87
CA PHE A 140 5.09 -2.29 -11.19
C PHE A 140 6.06 -2.89 -12.21
N THR A 141 7.26 -3.25 -11.76
CA THR A 141 8.24 -3.99 -12.58
C THR A 141 8.34 -5.44 -12.13
N MET A 142 8.25 -6.37 -13.08
CA MET A 142 8.45 -7.79 -12.83
C MET A 142 9.89 -8.07 -12.41
N SER A 143 10.05 -8.76 -11.28
CA SER A 143 11.34 -9.07 -10.68
C SER A 143 11.63 -10.57 -10.71
N GLU A 144 12.87 -10.93 -10.95
CA GLU A 144 13.33 -12.30 -10.81
C GLU A 144 13.46 -12.67 -9.33
N LEU A 145 13.26 -13.96 -9.02
CA LEU A 145 13.62 -14.50 -7.71
C LEU A 145 15.15 -14.43 -7.54
N SER A 146 15.62 -13.67 -6.55
CA SER A 146 17.04 -13.53 -6.29
C SER A 146 17.63 -14.81 -5.66
N VAL A 147 18.14 -15.73 -6.49
CA VAL A 147 18.82 -16.97 -6.04
C VAL A 147 20.30 -16.99 -6.46
N LEU A 148 21.15 -17.52 -5.60
CA LEU A 148 22.54 -17.09 -5.44
C LEU A 148 23.66 -18.00 -5.93
N GLU A 149 24.83 -17.37 -5.96
CA GLU A 149 26.20 -17.89 -5.97
C GLU A 149 26.32 -19.40 -5.69
N TRP A 150 26.56 -20.14 -6.76
CA TRP A 150 26.88 -21.55 -6.77
C TRP A 150 28.30 -21.79 -6.23
N ARG A 151 28.49 -22.70 -5.25
CA ARG A 151 29.78 -23.35 -5.04
C ARG A 151 29.68 -24.81 -5.46
N GLY A 152 30.22 -25.12 -6.63
CA GLY A 152 30.72 -26.45 -6.98
C GLY A 152 29.78 -27.65 -6.76
N GLY A 153 28.47 -27.49 -6.88
CA GLY A 153 27.48 -28.56 -6.65
C GLY A 153 26.08 -28.24 -7.21
N ILE A 154 25.19 -29.24 -7.15
CA ILE A 154 23.86 -29.26 -7.82
C ILE A 154 22.78 -28.43 -7.08
N HIS A 155 23.05 -27.93 -5.87
CA HIS A 155 22.10 -27.11 -5.11
C HIS A 155 22.69 -25.77 -4.64
N PRO A 156 21.94 -24.66 -4.74
CA PRO A 156 22.34 -23.38 -4.17
C PRO A 156 22.39 -23.49 -2.63
N TRP A 157 23.45 -22.96 -2.00
CA TRP A 157 23.71 -23.12 -0.56
C TRP A 157 23.66 -21.80 0.23
N LYS A 158 23.75 -20.66 -0.45
CA LYS A 158 23.69 -19.33 0.17
C LYS A 158 22.37 -18.69 -0.27
N LEU A 159 21.62 -18.07 0.64
CA LEU A 159 20.42 -17.29 0.34
C LEU A 159 20.60 -15.85 0.85
N VAL A 160 20.93 -14.85 0.02
CA VAL A 160 20.89 -13.46 0.45
C VAL A 160 19.46 -13.11 0.72
N TYR A 161 19.21 -12.61 1.93
CA TYR A 161 17.89 -12.20 2.36
C TYR A 161 17.38 -11.10 1.42
N ASP A 162 16.28 -11.42 0.75
CA ASP A 162 15.46 -10.51 -0.04
C ASP A 162 13.99 -10.77 0.35
N PRO A 163 13.25 -9.75 0.79
CA PRO A 163 11.88 -9.92 1.32
C PRO A 163 10.95 -10.63 0.35
N CYS A 164 11.00 -10.26 -0.93
CA CYS A 164 10.14 -10.84 -1.96
C CYS A 164 10.49 -12.31 -2.21
N THR A 165 11.78 -12.63 -2.27
CA THR A 165 12.24 -14.02 -2.33
C THR A 165 11.81 -14.82 -1.10
N MET A 166 11.87 -14.24 0.09
CA MET A 166 11.47 -14.94 1.32
C MET A 166 9.97 -15.21 1.37
N GLU A 167 9.11 -14.25 1.01
CA GLU A 167 7.65 -14.46 0.93
C GLU A 167 7.30 -15.62 0.00
N HIS A 168 7.99 -15.73 -1.14
CA HIS A 168 7.80 -16.83 -2.08
C HIS A 168 8.29 -18.17 -1.53
N LEU A 169 9.44 -18.19 -0.84
CA LEU A 169 10.04 -19.41 -0.31
C LEU A 169 9.38 -19.91 0.98
N GLU A 170 8.78 -19.04 1.80
CA GLU A 170 8.07 -19.42 3.03
C GLU A 170 6.86 -20.31 2.77
N LYS A 171 6.25 -20.19 1.58
CA LYS A 171 5.22 -21.13 1.10
C LYS A 171 5.74 -22.58 0.97
N ASN A 172 7.07 -22.78 0.99
CA ASN A 172 7.78 -24.06 0.90
C ASN A 172 8.82 -24.21 2.03
N LYS A 173 8.41 -24.03 3.29
CA LYS A 173 9.26 -24.04 4.52
C LYS A 173 10.36 -25.11 4.56
N ASP A 174 10.08 -26.36 4.16
CA ASP A 174 11.05 -27.47 4.21
C ASP A 174 12.29 -27.24 3.32
N ARG A 175 12.21 -26.33 2.35
CA ARG A 175 13.34 -25.95 1.49
C ARG A 175 14.20 -24.84 2.09
N LEU A 176 13.67 -24.03 3.01
CA LEU A 176 14.39 -22.89 3.60
C LEU A 176 15.55 -23.32 4.50
N ASP A 177 15.38 -24.39 5.27
CA ASP A 177 16.40 -24.90 6.21
C ASP A 177 17.67 -25.42 5.50
N GLN A 178 17.61 -25.62 4.18
CA GLN A 178 18.74 -26.06 3.36
C GLN A 178 19.66 -24.91 2.95
N PHE A 179 19.23 -23.66 3.14
CA PHE A 179 19.98 -22.48 2.73
C PHE A 179 20.66 -21.78 3.91
N ASN A 180 21.91 -21.39 3.73
CA ASN A 180 22.58 -20.45 4.62
C ASN A 180 22.14 -19.01 4.28
N ILE A 181 21.16 -18.49 5.03
CA ILE A 181 20.62 -17.14 4.80
C ILE A 181 21.65 -16.08 5.22
N VAL A 182 22.00 -15.20 4.29
CA VAL A 182 22.92 -14.08 4.47
C VAL A 182 22.14 -12.78 4.44
N TYR A 183 21.99 -12.18 5.61
CA TYR A 183 21.35 -10.87 5.76
C TYR A 183 22.31 -9.76 5.35
N PRO A 184 21.98 -8.93 4.33
CA PRO A 184 22.77 -7.75 4.01
C PRO A 184 22.79 -6.74 5.16
N ALA A 185 23.74 -5.82 5.16
CA ALA A 185 23.72 -4.70 6.10
C ALA A 185 22.41 -3.89 5.96
N PRO A 186 21.87 -3.30 7.05
CA PRO A 186 20.60 -2.57 7.03
C PRO A 186 20.47 -1.54 5.90
N LEU A 187 21.52 -0.76 5.64
CA LEU A 187 21.53 0.21 4.55
C LEU A 187 21.35 -0.42 3.16
N LYS A 188 21.86 -1.64 2.95
CA LYS A 188 21.67 -2.36 1.68
C LYS A 188 20.23 -2.84 1.52
N GLN A 189 19.61 -3.30 2.62
CA GLN A 189 18.20 -3.70 2.63
C GLN A 189 17.28 -2.48 2.36
N ILE A 190 17.56 -1.33 2.97
CA ILE A 190 16.79 -0.10 2.69
C ILE A 190 16.97 0.36 1.24
N LYS A 191 18.19 0.25 0.70
CA LYS A 191 18.45 0.54 -0.72
C LYS A 191 17.76 -0.41 -1.69
N SER A 192 17.33 -1.59 -1.25
CA SER A 192 16.49 -2.50 -2.04
C SER A 192 14.99 -2.23 -1.88
N GLY A 193 14.60 -1.12 -1.22
CA GLY A 193 13.21 -0.70 -1.07
C GLY A 193 12.55 -1.08 0.25
N LEU A 194 13.28 -1.70 1.19
CA LEU A 194 12.71 -1.99 2.51
C LEU A 194 12.56 -0.74 3.37
N HIS A 195 11.45 -0.65 4.10
CA HIS A 195 11.32 0.34 5.15
C HIS A 195 12.23 -0.04 6.34
N SER A 196 12.68 0.96 7.11
CA SER A 196 13.60 0.77 8.25
C SER A 196 13.12 -0.31 9.23
N PHE A 197 11.82 -0.33 9.56
CA PHE A 197 11.20 -1.30 10.47
C PHE A 197 11.14 -2.74 9.93
N GLU A 198 11.36 -2.94 8.64
CA GLU A 198 11.28 -4.25 7.96
C GLU A 198 12.63 -4.93 7.78
N VAL A 199 13.71 -4.21 8.08
CA VAL A 199 15.07 -4.74 8.05
C VAL A 199 15.14 -5.97 8.94
N LYS A 200 15.78 -7.03 8.43
CA LYS A 200 16.06 -8.24 9.21
C LYS A 200 17.54 -8.36 9.52
N CYS A 201 17.83 -8.82 10.73
CA CYS A 201 19.17 -9.17 11.16
C CYS A 201 19.33 -10.69 11.15
N LYS A 202 20.57 -11.14 11.05
CA LYS A 202 20.93 -12.52 11.40
C LYS A 202 20.51 -12.79 12.85
N ASP A 203 20.00 -13.99 13.15
CA ASP A 203 19.50 -14.39 14.47
C ASP A 203 20.45 -14.11 15.65
N SER A 204 21.76 -14.08 15.40
CA SER A 204 22.77 -13.77 16.42
C SER A 204 22.94 -12.26 16.73
N LEU A 205 22.18 -11.39 16.07
CA LEU A 205 22.25 -9.94 16.16
C LEU A 205 20.87 -9.37 16.49
N GLU A 206 20.85 -8.29 17.24
CA GLU A 206 19.64 -7.53 17.59
C GLU A 206 19.50 -6.32 16.67
N LEU A 207 18.27 -6.09 16.21
CA LEU A 207 17.89 -4.90 15.47
C LEU A 207 17.53 -3.77 16.44
N ILE A 208 18.27 -2.67 16.35
CA ILE A 208 18.01 -1.45 17.10
C ILE A 208 17.87 -0.27 16.14
N PHE A 209 17.23 0.80 16.61
CA PHE A 209 16.98 2.00 15.83
C PHE A 209 17.59 3.21 16.49
N ARG A 210 18.13 4.12 15.70
CA ARG A 210 18.50 5.46 16.19
C ARG A 210 17.24 6.23 16.53
N TYR A 211 17.24 6.91 17.66
CA TYR A 211 16.06 7.64 18.16
C TYR A 211 15.62 8.78 17.24
N HIS A 212 16.56 9.48 16.60
CA HIS A 212 16.27 10.72 15.89
C HIS A 212 15.81 10.53 14.44
N ASP A 213 16.35 9.54 13.74
CA ASP A 213 16.12 9.32 12.31
C ASP A 213 15.56 7.93 11.99
N SER A 214 15.30 7.13 13.02
CA SER A 214 14.84 5.74 12.89
C SER A 214 15.75 4.88 12.00
N SER A 215 17.04 5.23 11.91
CA SER A 215 18.02 4.44 11.16
C SER A 215 18.28 3.09 11.86
N PRO A 216 18.14 1.95 11.17
CA PRO A 216 18.34 0.63 11.77
C PRO A 216 19.81 0.21 11.84
N ALA A 217 20.16 -0.57 12.87
CA ALA A 217 21.45 -1.24 13.01
C ALA A 217 21.28 -2.67 13.55
N CYS A 218 22.01 -3.63 12.96
CA CYS A 218 22.16 -4.97 13.50
C CYS A 218 23.43 -5.02 14.36
N VAL A 219 23.28 -5.22 15.67
CA VAL A 219 24.40 -5.22 16.62
C VAL A 219 24.37 -6.46 17.50
N LYS A 220 25.46 -6.76 18.21
CA LYS A 220 25.45 -7.84 19.22
C LYS A 220 24.56 -7.45 20.40
N PRO A 221 23.90 -8.41 21.08
CA PRO A 221 23.08 -8.15 22.27
C PRO A 221 23.75 -7.25 23.32
N GLU A 222 25.00 -7.55 23.69
CA GLU A 222 25.75 -6.75 24.67
C GLU A 222 25.99 -5.30 24.23
N SER A 223 26.09 -5.06 22.92
CA SER A 223 26.23 -3.71 22.35
C SER A 223 24.88 -3.00 22.32
N ALA A 224 23.79 -3.71 21.99
CA ALA A 224 22.44 -3.14 22.02
C ALA A 224 22.12 -2.58 23.40
N THR A 225 22.33 -3.37 24.46
CA THR A 225 22.12 -2.94 25.85
C THR A 225 22.87 -1.64 26.17
N LYS A 226 24.14 -1.54 25.74
CA LYS A 226 24.96 -0.34 25.97
C LYS A 226 24.48 0.86 25.17
N LEU A 227 24.07 0.67 23.92
CA LEU A 227 23.64 1.74 23.01
C LEU A 227 22.29 2.31 23.42
N ILE A 228 21.37 1.45 23.84
CA ILE A 228 20.05 1.84 24.36
C ILE A 228 20.21 2.58 25.70
N ALA A 229 21.03 2.05 26.63
CA ALA A 229 21.21 2.64 27.95
C ALA A 229 21.96 3.99 27.96
N ARG A 230 22.82 4.25 26.97
CA ARG A 230 23.67 5.46 26.92
C ARG A 230 23.04 6.65 26.17
N THR A 231 21.80 6.51 25.72
CA THR A 231 20.99 7.47 24.93
C THR A 231 21.37 7.55 23.44
N GLY A 232 20.35 7.67 22.57
CA GLY A 232 20.47 7.81 21.11
C GLY A 232 19.96 6.60 20.31
N TRP A 233 19.63 5.49 20.96
CA TRP A 233 19.10 4.28 20.34
C TRP A 233 17.89 3.73 21.11
N MET A 234 17.03 3.00 20.40
CA MET A 234 15.83 2.36 20.92
C MET A 234 15.68 0.94 20.35
N GLU A 235 14.90 0.12 21.04
CA GLU A 235 14.54 -1.23 20.60
C GLU A 235 13.52 -1.19 19.45
N ASN A 236 13.38 -2.31 18.74
CA ASN A 236 12.32 -2.48 17.76
C ASN A 236 10.95 -2.50 18.47
N LEU A 237 10.15 -1.45 18.27
CA LEU A 237 8.84 -1.28 18.91
C LEU A 237 7.78 -2.30 18.46
N THR A 238 8.08 -3.16 17.48
CA THR A 238 7.19 -4.29 17.11
C THR A 238 7.01 -5.33 18.22
N ALA A 239 7.76 -5.23 19.33
CA ALA A 239 7.67 -6.16 20.46
C ALA A 239 6.68 -5.77 21.58
N PHE A 240 6.05 -4.58 21.55
CA PHE A 240 5.05 -4.20 22.56
C PHE A 240 3.61 -4.45 22.10
N VAL A 241 3.25 -5.72 21.90
CA VAL A 241 1.84 -6.15 21.96
C VAL A 241 1.53 -6.43 23.42
N TYR A 242 0.90 -5.47 24.11
CA TYR A 242 0.23 -5.78 25.37
C TYR A 242 -1.00 -6.64 25.04
N PRO A 243 -1.19 -7.81 25.70
CA PRO A 243 -2.41 -8.58 25.54
C PRO A 243 -3.51 -7.87 26.33
N THR A 244 -4.15 -6.88 25.74
CA THR A 244 -5.42 -6.35 26.26
C THR A 244 -6.44 -6.29 25.15
N SER A 245 -7.32 -7.28 25.19
CA SER A 245 -8.72 -7.29 24.73
C SER A 245 -9.03 -6.63 23.39
N THR A 246 -9.31 -7.49 22.40
CA THR A 246 -10.32 -7.27 21.35
C THR A 246 -10.40 -5.85 20.79
N HIS A 247 -9.63 -5.51 19.76
CA HIS A 247 -10.08 -4.73 18.60
C HIS A 247 -8.96 -4.68 17.53
N VAL A 248 -9.41 -4.52 16.30
CA VAL A 248 -8.70 -4.54 15.01
C VAL A 248 -7.41 -3.71 15.02
N PHE A 249 -6.34 -4.25 14.42
CA PHE A 249 -5.07 -3.56 14.22
C PHE A 249 -5.19 -2.55 13.07
N HIS A 250 -5.04 -1.26 13.39
CA HIS A 250 -4.61 -0.27 12.42
C HIS A 250 -3.14 0.10 12.70
N ILE A 251 -2.30 -0.01 11.69
CA ILE A 251 -0.94 0.56 11.72
C ILE A 251 -1.12 2.07 11.70
N VAL A 252 -0.91 2.74 12.84
CA VAL A 252 -0.90 4.20 12.92
C VAL A 252 0.55 4.66 12.72
N PRO A 253 0.90 5.38 11.64
CA PRO A 253 2.19 6.03 11.53
C PRO A 253 2.31 7.10 12.63
N CYS A 254 3.48 7.22 13.24
CA CYS A 254 3.75 8.22 14.27
C CYS A 254 3.65 9.65 13.73
N GLU A 255 2.46 10.24 13.77
CA GLU A 255 2.26 11.68 13.74
C GLU A 255 1.38 12.12 14.91
N TYR A 256 1.81 11.95 16.16
CA TYR A 256 1.29 12.80 17.24
C TYR A 256 2.35 13.02 18.31
N SER A 257 2.78 14.27 18.41
CA SER A 257 3.60 14.80 19.50
C SER A 257 2.80 14.74 20.80
N ILE A 258 3.21 13.90 21.75
CA ILE A 258 2.64 13.90 23.10
C ILE A 258 3.35 14.99 23.89
N ILE A 259 2.70 16.15 24.02
CA ILE A 259 3.04 17.16 25.03
C ILE A 259 2.51 16.63 26.37
N TYR A 260 3.40 16.26 27.28
CA TYR A 260 3.03 16.06 28.68
C TYR A 260 2.85 17.43 29.34
N HIS A 261 1.64 17.74 29.79
CA HIS A 261 1.43 18.71 30.86
C HIS A 261 1.28 17.96 32.18
N ILE A 262 2.17 18.28 33.13
CA ILE A 262 2.05 17.97 34.56
C ILE A 262 0.98 18.89 35.15
#